data_AF-A0A7C5USG1-F1
#
_entry.id   AF-A0A7C5USG1-F1
#
_cell.length_a   1.000
_cell.length_b   1.000
_cell.length_c   1.000
_cell.angle_alpha   90.00
_cell.angle_beta   90.00
_cell.angle_gamma   90.00
#
_symmetry.space_group_name_H-M   'P 1'
#
loop_
_entity.id
_entity.type
_entity.pdbx_description
1 polymer ?
#
loop_
_entity_poly.entity_id
_entity_poly.type
_entity_poly.pdbx_seq_one_letter_code
_entity_poly.pdbx_strand_id
1 'polypeptide(L)' 'MTDLERIKALVKDVIQLTQLPDNIAIIIAATQYVADVALGVDTEIEYIGPENGVYVFRARETIALRIRNPKGVVILKTP' A
#
# COMPACT_ATOMS: atom_id res chain seq x y z
N MET A 1 10.76 27.98 2.17
CA MET A 1 9.65 27.12 1.71
C MET A 1 10.24 26.02 0.85
N THR A 2 10.13 24.77 1.30
CA THR A 2 10.68 23.59 0.60
C THR A 2 9.69 23.08 -0.45
N ASP A 3 10.15 22.27 -1.41
CA ASP A 3 9.26 21.66 -2.41
C ASP A 3 8.23 20.72 -1.76
N LEU A 4 8.59 20.03 -0.68
CA LEU A 4 7.66 19.20 0.08
C LEU A 4 6.53 20.03 0.72
N GLU A 5 6.85 21.20 1.27
CA GLU A 5 5.84 22.12 1.84
C GLU A 5 4.85 22.59 0.76
N ARG A 6 5.32 22.85 -0.46
CA ARG A 6 4.46 23.21 -1.59
C ARG A 6 3.54 22.06 -1.99
N ILE A 7 4.05 20.84 -2.04
CA ILE A 7 3.24 19.65 -2.37
C ILE A 7 2.19 19.40 -1.28
N LYS A 8 2.54 19.51 0.01
CA LYS A 8 1.61 19.37 1.13
C LYS A 8 0.52 20.45 1.18
N ALA A 9 0.69 21.57 0.49
CA ALA A 9 -0.39 22.55 0.31
C ALA A 9 -1.46 22.07 -0.69
N LEU A 10 -1.13 21.11 -1.57
CA LEU A 10 -2.02 20.57 -2.60
C LEU A 10 -2.63 19.22 -2.21
N VAL A 11 -1.91 18.41 -1.45
CA VAL A 11 -2.35 17.08 -1.01
C VAL A 11 -2.26 16.96 0.51
N LYS A 12 -3.21 16.23 1.10
CA LYS A 12 -3.27 16.04 2.56
C LYS A 12 -2.04 15.29 3.10
N ASP A 13 -1.71 14.19 2.45
CA ASP A 13 -0.67 13.26 2.88
C ASP A 13 0.28 12.97 1.71
N VAL A 14 1.57 12.83 2.04
CA VAL A 14 2.62 12.44 1.09
C VAL A 14 3.29 11.19 1.67
N ILE A 15 3.25 10.09 0.93
CA ILE A 15 3.78 8.80 1.34
C ILE A 15 4.90 8.42 0.39
N GLN A 16 6.09 8.16 0.93
CA GLN A 16 7.21 7.64 0.17
C GLN A 16 7.17 6.11 0.22
N LEU A 17 7.12 5.46 -0.94
CA LEU A 17 7.09 4.02 -1.08
C LEU A 17 8.34 3.55 -1.80
N THR A 18 9.12 2.66 -1.18
CA THR A 18 10.30 2.05 -1.82
C THR A 18 9.92 1.01 -2.87
N GLN A 19 8.65 0.58 -2.88
CA GLN A 19 8.11 -0.38 -3.84
C GLN A 19 7.73 0.26 -5.18
N LEU A 20 7.62 1.60 -5.23
CA LEU A 20 7.36 2.32 -6.47
C LEU A 20 8.68 2.67 -7.17
N PRO A 21 8.77 2.53 -8.51
CA PRO A 21 9.90 3.04 -9.28
C PRO A 21 10.05 4.56 -9.13
N ASP A 22 11.29 5.06 -9.15
CA ASP A 22 11.60 6.49 -8.94
C ASP A 22 10.92 7.45 -9.93
N ASN A 23 10.54 6.96 -11.12
CA ASN A 23 9.88 7.74 -12.16
C ASN A 23 8.35 7.63 -12.16
N ILE A 24 7.76 6.99 -11.14
CA ILE A 24 6.31 6.81 -11.00
C ILE A 24 5.84 7.41 -9.67
N ALA A 25 4.79 8.22 -9.73
CA ALA A 25 4.05 8.66 -8.56
C ALA A 25 2.56 8.36 -8.74
N ILE A 26 1.87 8.09 -7.62
CA ILE A 26 0.43 7.84 -7.60
C ILE A 26 -0.24 8.97 -6.81
N ILE A 27 -1.23 9.61 -7.41
CA ILE A 27 -2.17 10.48 -6.70
C ILE A 27 -3.47 9.72 -6.58
N ILE A 28 -3.96 9.57 -5.36
CA ILE A 28 -5.20 8.86 -5.07
C ILE A 28 -6.07 9.66 -4.11
N ALA A 29 -7.36 9.77 -4.44
CA ALA A 29 -8.36 10.17 -3.46
C ALA A 29 -8.56 9.03 -2.46
N ALA A 30 -7.87 9.08 -1.31
CA ALA A 30 -7.87 8.05 -0.27
C ALA A 30 -9.19 8.00 0.53
N THR A 31 -10.27 7.67 -0.16
CA THR A 31 -11.61 7.49 0.40
C THR A 31 -12.14 6.12 0.01
N GLN A 32 -12.97 5.51 0.87
CA GLN A 32 -13.55 4.19 0.61
C GLN A 32 -14.39 4.11 -0.68
N TYR A 33 -14.89 5.25 -1.17
CA TYR A 33 -15.61 5.32 -2.45
C TYR A 33 -14.70 5.15 -3.68
N VAL A 34 -13.41 5.43 -3.54
CA VAL A 34 -12.43 5.36 -4.63
C VAL A 34 -11.62 4.08 -4.53
N ALA A 35 -11.05 3.83 -3.36
CA ALA A 35 -10.29 2.62 -3.09
C ALA A 35 -10.42 2.19 -1.63
N ASP A 36 -10.42 0.88 -1.42
CA ASP A 36 -10.29 0.28 -0.09
C ASP A 36 -9.44 -0.99 -0.16
N VAL A 37 -9.04 -1.47 1.02
CA VAL A 37 -8.40 -2.77 1.18
C VAL A 37 -9.44 -3.71 1.78
N ALA A 38 -9.73 -4.80 1.06
CA ALA A 38 -10.53 -5.89 1.58
C ALA A 38 -9.65 -6.81 2.41
N LEU A 39 -10.03 -7.00 3.67
CA LEU A 39 -9.38 -7.90 4.63
C LEU A 39 -10.22 -9.17 4.74
N GLY A 40 -9.64 -10.33 4.45
CA GLY A 40 -10.25 -11.64 4.67
C GLY A 40 -9.80 -12.28 5.98
N VAL A 41 -8.48 -12.33 6.18
CA VAL A 41 -7.84 -12.79 7.42
C VAL A 41 -6.77 -11.76 7.76
N ASP A 42 -6.79 -11.25 8.98
CA ASP A 42 -5.76 -10.32 9.49
C ASP A 42 -4.44 -11.07 9.70
N THR A 43 -3.37 -10.34 10.04
CA THR A 43 -2.05 -10.93 10.23
C THR A 43 -2.04 -11.93 11.39
N GLU A 44 -1.83 -13.20 11.07
CA GLU A 44 -1.71 -14.29 12.04
C GLU A 44 -0.36 -14.99 11.94
N ILE A 45 0.14 -15.49 13.08
CA ILE A 45 1.32 -16.35 13.16
C ILE A 45 0.88 -17.74 13.62
N GLU A 46 1.13 -18.74 12.78
CA GLU A 46 0.79 -20.14 13.06
C GLU A 46 2.09 -20.95 13.24
N TYR A 47 2.12 -21.82 14.25
CA TYR A 47 3.20 -22.79 14.40
C TYR A 47 2.93 -24.01 13.50
N ILE A 48 3.85 -24.30 12.58
CA ILE A 48 3.71 -25.42 11.63
C ILE A 48 4.24 -26.72 12.24
N GLY A 49 5.35 -26.66 12.98
CA GLY A 49 6.07 -27.83 13.48
C GLY A 49 7.58 -27.71 13.31
N PRO A 50 8.34 -28.73 13.72
CA PRO A 50 9.77 -28.78 13.50
C PRO A 50 10.11 -29.23 12.06
N GLU A 51 11.08 -28.56 11.43
CA GLU A 51 11.65 -28.96 10.14
C GLU A 51 13.17 -28.77 10.19
N ASN A 52 13.97 -29.76 9.78
CA ASN A 52 15.44 -29.69 9.76
C ASN A 52 16.09 -29.18 11.07
N GLY A 53 15.52 -29.55 12.22
CA GLY A 53 16.02 -29.16 13.53
C GLY A 53 15.68 -27.74 13.97
N VAL A 54 14.79 -27.03 13.27
CA VAL A 54 14.29 -25.70 13.67
C VAL A 54 12.77 -25.70 13.82
N TYR A 55 12.25 -24.80 14.65
CA TYR A 55 10.81 -24.56 14.77
C TYR A 55 10.35 -23.65 13.62
N VAL A 56 9.36 -24.11 12.86
CA VAL A 56 8.84 -23.38 11.70
C VAL A 56 7.51 -22.71 12.05
N PHE A 57 7.39 -21.45 11.67
CA PHE A 57 6.18 -20.65 11.81
C PHE A 57 5.77 -20.09 10.46
N ARG A 58 4.48 -19.85 10.27
CA ARG A 58 3.91 -19.18 9.11
C ARG A 58 3.30 -17.85 9.54
N ALA A 59 3.71 -16.78 8.89
CA ALA A 59 2.95 -15.54 8.88
C ALA A 59 1.96 -15.59 7.71
N ARG A 60 0.68 -15.31 7.98
CA ARG A 60 -0.37 -15.27 6.96
C ARG A 60 -1.22 -14.04 7.14
N GLU A 61 -1.59 -13.44 6.02
CA GLU A 61 -2.60 -12.40 5.90
C GLU A 61 -3.35 -12.64 4.59
N THR A 62 -4.64 -12.29 4.51
CA THR A 62 -5.40 -12.32 3.25
C THR A 62 -5.96 -10.94 2.98
N ILE A 63 -5.32 -10.20 2.09
CA ILE A 63 -5.70 -8.83 1.72
C ILE A 63 -5.83 -8.68 0.21
N ALA A 64 -6.71 -7.76 -0.22
CA ALA A 64 -6.82 -7.38 -1.63
C ALA A 64 -7.11 -5.89 -1.77
N LEU A 65 -6.44 -5.22 -2.70
CA LEU A 65 -6.78 -3.85 -3.09
C LEU A 65 -8.03 -3.87 -3.97
N ARG A 66 -9.03 -3.06 -3.62
CA ARG A 66 -10.22 -2.85 -4.45
C ARG A 66 -10.29 -1.40 -4.91
N ILE A 67 -10.17 -1.19 -6.21
CA ILE A 67 -10.43 0.10 -6.85
C ILE A 67 -11.89 0.14 -7.26
N ARG A 68 -12.69 0.98 -6.57
CA ARG A 68 -14.12 1.14 -6.85
C ARG A 68 -14.39 2.22 -7.89
N ASN A 69 -13.61 3.30 -7.87
CA ASN A 69 -13.70 4.37 -8.85
C ASN A 69 -12.30 4.72 -9.39
N PRO A 70 -11.90 4.13 -10.53
CA PRO A 70 -10.59 4.38 -11.13
C PRO A 70 -10.33 5.85 -11.48
N LYS A 71 -11.36 6.67 -11.69
CA LYS A 71 -11.21 8.10 -11.99
C LYS A 71 -10.61 8.90 -10.83
N GLY A 72 -10.63 8.35 -9.61
CA GLY A 72 -10.00 8.95 -8.43
C GLY A 72 -8.53 8.57 -8.25
N VAL A 73 -7.92 7.87 -9.21
CA VAL A 73 -6.52 7.43 -9.19
C VAL A 73 -5.82 7.97 -10.44
N VAL A 74 -4.66 8.61 -10.25
CA VAL A 74 -3.81 9.12 -11.32
C VAL A 74 -2.41 8.56 -11.15
N ILE A 75 -1.86 8.01 -12.22
CA ILE A 75 -0.47 7.60 -12.30
C ILE A 75 0.29 8.69 -13.05
N LEU A 76 1.21 9.34 -12.36
CA LEU A 76 2.16 10.27 -12.95
C LEU A 76 3.42 9.50 -13.31
N LYS A 77 3.89 9.67 -14.55
CA LYS A 77 5.11 9.06 -15.03
C LYS A 77 5.95 10.11 -15.72
N THR A 78 7.21 10.24 -15.32
CA THR A 78 8.17 11.03 -16.09
C THR A 78 8.63 10.24 -17.33
N PRO A 79 8.78 10.91 -18.48
CA PRO A 79 9.29 10.30 -19.72
C PRO A 79 10.61 9.55 -19.52
#